data_AF-A0AAV0NHM2-F1
#
_entry.id   AF-A0AAV0NHM2-F1
#
_cell.length_a   1.000
_cell.length_b   1.000
_cell.length_c   1.000
_cell.angle_alpha   90.00
_cell.angle_beta   90.00
_cell.angle_gamma   90.00
#
_symmetry.space_group_name_H-M   'P 1'
#
loop_
_entity.id
_entity.type
_entity.pdbx_description
1 polymer ?
#
loop_
_entity_poly.entity_id
_entity_poly.type
_entity_poly.pdbx_seq_one_letter_code
_entity_poly.pdbx_strand_id
1 'polypeptide(L)'
;MASISANSEADRLAQLKAFDATKAGVKGLVDAGVREIPPIFYTPPDIMDNNKSSDDKKFTFPVIDLEGTATDPAKRKEIVEKVRDASSTWGFFQVLNHGVPLNVLEEMKAGVKRFYEQDLDEKTKFFSRDYSTNMMVGTICYEHFEQQLQTIYREILMEYSKEMVKMGYLIIELLSEALGLDPNYLRNKDYHVGGLQVLHQDQWVDITPLPGSLVINIGDLLQVIC
;
A
#
# COMPACT_ATOMS: atom_id res chain seq x y z
N MET A 1 -4.23 40.76 -16.10
CA MET A 1 -3.71 40.01 -14.93
C MET A 1 -4.75 40.08 -13.84
N ALA A 2 -5.60 39.06 -13.72
CA ALA A 2 -6.55 38.96 -12.61
C ALA A 2 -5.91 38.06 -11.54
N SER A 3 -5.80 38.60 -10.33
CA SER A 3 -5.32 37.94 -9.12
C SER A 3 -6.14 36.68 -8.81
N ILE A 4 -5.49 35.51 -8.83
CA ILE A 4 -5.97 34.30 -8.15
C ILE A 4 -5.85 34.61 -6.66
N SER A 5 -6.96 35.06 -6.06
CA SER A 5 -6.99 35.64 -4.72
C SER A 5 -7.03 34.54 -3.64
N ALA A 6 -6.54 34.90 -2.45
CA ALA A 6 -6.53 34.11 -1.21
C ALA A 6 -7.89 33.49 -0.78
N ASN A 7 -8.99 33.75 -1.51
CA ASN A 7 -10.26 33.06 -1.33
C ASN A 7 -10.17 31.56 -1.65
N SER A 8 -9.40 31.16 -2.66
CA SER A 8 -9.44 29.75 -3.15
C SER A 8 -8.86 28.73 -2.16
N GLU A 9 -7.79 29.05 -1.44
CA GLU A 9 -7.20 28.13 -0.45
C GLU A 9 -8.00 28.07 0.86
N ALA A 10 -8.49 29.21 1.33
CA ALA A 10 -9.34 29.27 2.51
C ALA A 10 -10.66 28.52 2.27
N ASP A 11 -11.26 28.68 1.09
CA ASP A 11 -12.47 27.97 0.69
C ASP A 11 -12.21 26.47 0.53
N ARG A 12 -11.07 26.08 -0.05
CA ARG A 12 -10.65 24.66 -0.13
C ARG A 12 -10.44 24.06 1.25
N LEU A 13 -9.79 24.77 2.16
CA LEU A 13 -9.56 24.31 3.54
C LEU A 13 -10.89 24.17 4.30
N ALA A 14 -11.83 25.09 4.12
CA ALA A 14 -13.16 25.00 4.70
C ALA A 14 -13.92 23.78 4.16
N GLN A 15 -13.87 23.52 2.86
CA GLN A 15 -14.47 22.33 2.24
C GLN A 15 -13.83 21.04 2.73
N LEU A 16 -12.50 20.99 2.89
CA LEU A 16 -11.79 19.85 3.47
C LEU A 16 -12.20 19.59 4.92
N LYS A 17 -12.30 20.64 5.74
CA LYS A 17 -12.78 20.53 7.12
C LYS A 17 -14.24 20.06 7.19
N ALA A 18 -15.10 20.57 6.31
CA ALA A 18 -16.51 20.19 6.25
C ALA A 18 -16.65 18.72 5.82
N PHE A 19 -15.93 18.31 4.78
CA PHE A 19 -15.87 16.93 4.31
C PHE A 19 -15.36 15.99 5.41
N ASP A 20 -14.27 16.36 6.08
CA ASP A 20 -13.70 15.57 7.16
C ASP A 20 -14.64 15.47 8.38
N ALA A 21 -15.32 16.55 8.73
CA ALA A 21 -16.28 16.58 9.84
C ALA A 21 -17.42 15.57 9.65
N THR A 22 -17.73 15.18 8.41
CA THR A 22 -18.72 14.12 8.14
C THR A 22 -18.24 12.75 8.61
N LYS A 23 -16.93 12.51 8.67
CA LYS A 23 -16.29 11.21 8.90
C LYS A 23 -16.75 10.07 7.97
N ALA A 24 -17.53 10.40 6.94
CA ALA A 24 -18.14 9.42 6.03
C ALA A 24 -17.20 9.01 4.89
N GLY A 25 -16.11 9.77 4.71
CA GLY A 25 -15.12 9.55 3.66
C GLY A 25 -15.73 9.63 2.26
N VAL A 26 -14.98 9.16 1.25
CA VAL A 26 -15.43 9.20 -0.15
C VAL A 26 -16.66 8.31 -0.36
N LYS A 27 -16.80 7.21 0.40
CA LYS A 27 -17.99 6.34 0.34
C LYS A 27 -19.28 7.12 0.66
N GLY A 28 -19.26 8.02 1.65
CA GLY A 28 -20.40 8.85 1.98
C GLY A 28 -20.88 9.74 0.82
N LEU A 29 -19.96 10.19 -0.04
CA LEU A 29 -20.30 10.95 -1.26
C LEU A 29 -21.02 10.06 -2.28
N VAL A 30 -20.50 8.85 -2.48
CA VAL A 30 -21.10 7.85 -3.39
C VAL A 30 -22.50 7.45 -2.92
N ASP A 31 -22.65 7.14 -1.63
CA ASP A 31 -23.93 6.76 -1.02
C ASP A 31 -24.96 7.91 -1.07
N ALA A 32 -24.50 9.16 -0.95
CA ALA A 32 -25.34 10.35 -1.12
C ALA A 32 -25.75 10.62 -2.59
N GLY A 33 -25.23 9.84 -3.54
CA GLY A 33 -25.57 9.96 -4.96
C GLY A 33 -25.12 11.26 -5.60
N VAL A 34 -23.98 11.83 -5.16
CA VAL A 34 -23.44 13.06 -5.75
C VAL A 34 -23.21 12.88 -7.25
N ARG A 35 -23.61 13.90 -8.03
CA ARG A 35 -23.49 13.88 -9.51
C ARG A 35 -22.27 14.64 -10.02
N GLU A 36 -21.62 15.40 -9.14
CA GLU A 36 -20.44 16.19 -9.43
C GLU A 36 -19.37 15.90 -8.38
N ILE A 37 -18.12 15.79 -8.83
CA ILE A 37 -16.98 15.54 -7.95
C ILE A 37 -16.67 16.86 -7.21
N PRO A 38 -16.61 16.86 -5.86
CA PRO A 38 -16.28 18.07 -5.12
C PRO A 38 -14.91 18.65 -5.54
N PRO A 39 -14.77 19.99 -5.67
CA PRO A 39 -13.54 20.62 -6.13
C PRO A 39 -12.28 20.28 -5.32
N ILE A 40 -12.44 19.85 -4.06
CA ILE A 40 -11.34 19.36 -3.22
C ILE A 40 -10.60 18.15 -3.82
N PHE A 41 -11.24 17.37 -4.70
CA PHE A 41 -10.67 16.21 -5.40
C PHE A 41 -10.14 16.52 -6.80
N TYR A 42 -10.20 17.77 -7.26
CA TYR A 42 -9.63 18.13 -8.56
C TYR A 42 -8.11 18.18 -8.45
N THR A 43 -7.43 17.40 -9.29
CA THR A 43 -5.98 17.44 -9.44
C THR A 43 -5.57 18.73 -10.17
N PRO A 44 -4.60 19.50 -9.66
CA PRO A 44 -4.07 20.66 -10.38
C PRO A 44 -3.55 20.27 -11.78
N PRO A 45 -3.75 21.14 -12.80
CA PRO A 45 -3.32 20.87 -14.18
C PRO A 45 -1.84 20.51 -14.31
N ASP A 46 -1.02 21.10 -13.44
CA ASP A 46 0.45 20.98 -13.39
C ASP A 46 0.92 19.52 -13.18
N ILE A 47 0.08 18.66 -12.64
CA ILE A 47 0.36 17.22 -12.43
C ILE A 47 -0.05 16.38 -13.66
N MET A 48 -0.97 16.88 -14.50
CA MET A 48 -1.53 16.12 -15.63
C MET A 48 -0.73 16.21 -16.93
N ASP A 49 0.16 17.21 -17.08
CA ASP A 49 0.87 17.46 -18.36
C ASP A 49 2.03 16.50 -18.66
N ASN A 50 2.44 15.63 -17.72
CA ASN A 50 3.45 14.59 -17.98
C ASN A 50 2.88 13.34 -18.68
N ASN A 51 1.55 13.21 -18.81
CA ASN A 51 0.90 11.99 -19.32
C ASN A 51 0.66 11.95 -20.84
N LYS A 52 1.30 12.82 -21.63
CA LYS A 52 1.33 12.72 -23.10
C LYS A 52 2.71 12.30 -23.61
N SER A 53 3.27 11.21 -23.10
CA SER A 53 4.29 10.48 -23.85
C SER A 53 3.60 9.44 -24.74
N SER A 54 3.42 9.80 -26.01
CA SER A 54 3.01 8.91 -27.10
C SER A 54 4.14 7.96 -27.53
N ASP A 55 4.82 7.32 -26.56
CA ASP A 55 5.89 6.39 -26.82
C ASP A 55 5.44 5.00 -26.37
N ASP A 56 5.27 4.11 -27.35
CA ASP A 56 4.86 2.70 -27.27
C ASP A 56 5.91 1.82 -26.54
N LYS A 57 6.51 2.32 -25.45
CA LYS A 57 7.36 1.51 -24.59
C LYS A 57 6.47 0.64 -23.72
N LYS A 58 6.29 -0.61 -24.16
CA LYS A 58 5.65 -1.65 -23.36
C LYS A 58 6.52 -1.96 -22.14
N PHE A 59 6.26 -1.27 -21.04
CA PHE A 59 6.88 -1.60 -19.76
C PHE A 59 6.35 -2.95 -19.27
N THR A 60 7.26 -3.87 -18.94
CA THR A 60 6.89 -5.14 -18.29
C THR A 60 7.16 -4.99 -16.81
N PHE A 61 6.11 -4.84 -16.00
CA PHE A 61 6.24 -4.78 -14.56
C PHE A 61 6.80 -6.11 -14.02
N PRO A 62 7.78 -6.12 -13.11
CA PRO A 62 8.40 -7.36 -12.67
C PRO A 62 7.41 -8.27 -11.91
N VAL A 63 7.39 -9.54 -12.29
CA VAL A 63 6.64 -10.60 -11.61
C VAL A 63 7.62 -11.68 -11.20
N ILE A 64 7.66 -12.01 -9.92
CA ILE A 64 8.60 -12.96 -9.32
C ILE A 64 7.81 -14.11 -8.72
N ASP A 65 8.08 -15.32 -9.20
CA ASP A 65 7.52 -16.55 -8.64
C ASP A 65 8.42 -17.03 -7.50
N LEU A 66 7.88 -17.13 -6.28
CA LEU A 66 8.59 -17.58 -5.09
C LEU A 66 8.51 -19.11 -4.88
N GLU A 67 7.91 -19.86 -5.80
CA GLU A 67 7.84 -21.30 -5.70
C GLU A 67 9.24 -21.94 -5.71
N GLY A 68 9.49 -22.83 -4.74
CA GLY A 68 10.76 -23.57 -4.64
C GLY A 68 11.89 -22.81 -3.98
N THR A 69 11.68 -21.56 -3.55
CA THR A 69 12.71 -20.74 -2.87
C THR A 69 13.31 -21.41 -1.62
N ALA A 70 12.53 -22.25 -0.93
CA ALA A 70 12.94 -22.95 0.28
C ALA A 70 13.52 -24.35 0.01
N THR A 71 13.26 -24.94 -1.17
CA THR A 71 13.53 -26.36 -1.44
C THR A 71 14.57 -26.59 -2.53
N ASP A 72 14.83 -25.60 -3.39
CA ASP A 72 15.72 -25.69 -4.54
C ASP A 72 16.75 -24.54 -4.53
N PRO A 73 18.02 -24.81 -4.19
CA PRO A 73 19.07 -23.80 -4.17
C PRO A 73 19.33 -23.12 -5.52
N ALA A 74 19.15 -23.83 -6.63
CA ALA A 74 19.36 -23.25 -7.96
C ALA A 74 18.24 -22.25 -8.28
N LYS A 75 16.98 -22.61 -7.99
CA LYS A 75 15.84 -21.68 -8.09
C LYS A 75 16.00 -20.48 -7.15
N ARG A 76 16.43 -20.70 -5.90
CA ARG A 76 16.66 -19.60 -4.95
C ARG A 76 17.63 -18.57 -5.55
N LYS A 77 18.74 -19.03 -6.14
CA LYS A 77 19.71 -18.13 -6.77
C LYS A 77 19.09 -17.33 -7.93
N GLU A 78 18.28 -17.97 -8.78
CA GLU A 78 17.57 -17.27 -9.86
C GLU A 78 16.60 -16.21 -9.31
N ILE A 79 15.86 -16.55 -8.27
CA ILE A 79 14.89 -15.64 -7.61
C ILE A 79 15.62 -14.45 -6.97
N VAL A 80 16.76 -14.69 -6.31
CA VAL A 80 17.60 -13.63 -5.74
C VAL A 80 18.05 -12.63 -6.80
N GLU A 81 18.47 -13.09 -7.98
CA GLU A 81 18.82 -12.18 -9.08
C GLU A 81 17.61 -11.40 -9.60
N LYS A 82 16.44 -12.04 -9.74
CA LYS A 82 15.20 -11.32 -10.11
C LYS A 82 14.82 -10.26 -9.09
N VAL A 83 14.96 -10.55 -7.80
CA VAL A 83 14.71 -9.60 -6.71
C VAL A 83 15.72 -8.45 -6.78
N ARG A 84 17.01 -8.71 -7.02
CA ARG A 84 18.05 -7.69 -7.22
C ARG A 84 17.67 -6.73 -8.35
N ASP A 85 17.33 -7.29 -9.51
CA ASP A 85 17.02 -6.52 -10.72
C ASP A 85 15.74 -5.68 -10.55
N ALA A 86 14.68 -6.28 -10.01
CA ALA A 86 13.42 -5.59 -9.79
C ALA A 86 13.55 -4.48 -8.73
N SER A 87 14.27 -4.75 -7.64
CA SER A 87 14.46 -3.77 -6.55
C SER A 87 15.29 -2.57 -7.02
N SER A 88 16.35 -2.79 -7.80
CA SER A 88 17.24 -1.73 -8.29
C SER A 88 16.65 -0.93 -9.45
N THR A 89 15.81 -1.55 -10.28
CA THR A 89 15.22 -0.90 -11.46
C THR A 89 13.90 -0.23 -11.13
N TRP A 90 13.01 -0.94 -10.44
CA TRP A 90 11.64 -0.50 -10.21
C TRP A 90 11.42 -0.01 -8.77
N GLY A 91 12.05 -0.64 -7.79
CA GLY A 91 11.69 -0.51 -6.37
C GLY A 91 10.40 -1.25 -6.00
N PHE A 92 9.73 -1.88 -6.99
CA PHE A 92 8.49 -2.63 -6.84
C PHE A 92 8.50 -3.89 -7.68
N PHE A 93 7.76 -4.91 -7.24
CA PHE A 93 7.50 -6.12 -8.01
C PHE A 93 6.27 -6.87 -7.49
N GLN A 94 5.64 -7.66 -8.35
CA GLN A 94 4.59 -8.60 -7.97
C GLN A 94 5.22 -9.93 -7.55
N VAL A 95 4.70 -10.56 -6.51
CA VAL A 95 5.08 -11.90 -6.08
C VAL A 95 3.95 -12.89 -6.29
N LEU A 96 4.29 -14.07 -6.84
CA LEU A 96 3.43 -15.25 -6.96
C LEU A 96 3.95 -16.36 -6.04
N ASN A 97 3.08 -17.31 -5.71
CA ASN A 97 3.41 -18.47 -4.86
C ASN A 97 4.15 -18.10 -3.56
N HIS A 98 3.75 -16.96 -2.98
CA HIS A 98 4.37 -16.33 -1.81
C HIS A 98 4.12 -17.05 -0.48
N GLY A 99 3.42 -18.18 -0.49
CA GLY A 99 3.15 -18.99 0.70
C GLY A 99 1.93 -18.58 1.52
N VAL A 100 1.47 -17.32 1.42
CA VAL A 100 0.19 -16.89 2.04
C VAL A 100 -1.00 -17.67 1.45
N PRO A 101 -1.80 -18.37 2.28
CA PRO A 101 -2.96 -19.11 1.79
C PRO A 101 -4.01 -18.20 1.15
N LEU A 102 -4.57 -18.62 0.00
CA LEU A 102 -5.56 -17.82 -0.73
C LEU A 102 -6.80 -17.49 0.11
N ASN A 103 -7.26 -18.41 0.95
CA ASN A 103 -8.41 -18.18 1.84
C ASN A 103 -8.13 -17.07 2.87
N VAL A 104 -6.89 -16.91 3.32
CA VAL A 104 -6.50 -15.82 4.24
C VAL A 104 -6.56 -14.48 3.52
N LEU A 105 -6.10 -14.40 2.26
CA LEU A 105 -6.21 -13.19 1.44
C LEU A 105 -7.69 -12.83 1.16
N GLU A 106 -8.49 -13.81 0.77
CA GLU A 106 -9.90 -13.60 0.46
C GLU A 106 -10.70 -13.20 1.69
N GLU A 107 -10.46 -13.79 2.87
CA GLU A 107 -11.12 -13.36 4.09
C GLU A 107 -10.66 -11.98 4.58
N MET A 108 -9.39 -11.61 4.38
CA MET A 108 -8.95 -10.23 4.65
C MET A 108 -9.71 -9.24 3.76
N LYS A 109 -9.80 -9.49 2.46
CA LYS A 109 -10.57 -8.64 1.53
C LYS A 109 -12.04 -8.56 1.92
N ALA A 110 -12.66 -9.70 2.23
CA ALA A 110 -14.05 -9.76 2.65
C ALA A 110 -14.25 -9.04 3.99
N GLY A 111 -13.32 -9.18 4.94
CA GLY A 111 -13.31 -8.47 6.22
C GLY A 111 -13.25 -6.95 6.04
N VAL A 112 -12.33 -6.44 5.22
CA VAL A 112 -12.26 -5.00 4.89
C VAL A 112 -13.58 -4.53 4.29
N LYS A 113 -14.14 -5.27 3.33
CA LYS A 113 -15.42 -4.92 2.70
C LYS A 113 -16.55 -4.84 3.73
N ARG A 114 -16.71 -5.87 4.56
CA ARG A 114 -17.71 -5.92 5.64
C ARG A 114 -17.56 -4.74 6.59
N PHE A 115 -16.33 -4.37 6.96
CA PHE A 115 -16.06 -3.21 7.81
C PHE A 115 -16.55 -1.90 7.18
N TYR A 116 -16.23 -1.64 5.91
CA TYR A 116 -16.64 -0.40 5.24
C TYR A 116 -18.14 -0.34 4.91
N GLU A 117 -18.81 -1.49 4.83
CA GLU A 117 -20.26 -1.62 4.66
C GLU A 117 -21.06 -1.38 5.97
N GLN A 118 -20.41 -1.30 7.14
CA GLN A 118 -21.08 -0.96 8.40
C GLN A 118 -21.65 0.46 8.40
N ASP A 119 -22.63 0.67 9.27
CA ASP A 119 -23.19 1.98 9.56
C ASP A 119 -22.10 2.96 10.00
N LEU A 120 -22.31 4.24 9.66
CA LEU A 120 -21.34 5.29 9.95
C LEU A 120 -21.04 5.39 11.45
N ASP A 121 -22.07 5.24 12.29
CA ASP A 121 -21.93 5.31 13.74
C ASP A 121 -20.99 4.22 14.31
N GLU A 122 -20.95 3.05 13.68
CA GLU A 122 -19.99 1.99 14.04
C GLU A 122 -18.58 2.32 13.56
N LYS A 123 -18.44 2.83 12.33
CA LYS A 123 -17.12 3.19 11.75
C LYS A 123 -16.46 4.38 12.44
N THR A 124 -17.23 5.38 12.87
CA THR A 124 -16.68 6.59 13.50
C THR A 124 -16.03 6.34 14.85
N LYS A 125 -16.35 5.22 15.53
CA LYS A 125 -15.68 4.78 16.76
C LYS A 125 -14.18 4.55 16.56
N PHE A 126 -13.79 4.17 15.35
CA PHE A 126 -12.40 3.90 14.98
C PHE A 126 -11.68 5.12 14.42
N PHE A 127 -12.38 6.23 14.16
CA PHE A 127 -11.78 7.39 13.54
C PHE A 127 -11.00 8.22 14.56
N SER A 128 -9.67 8.22 14.46
CA SER A 128 -8.78 9.10 15.23
C SER A 128 -7.93 9.96 14.29
N ARG A 129 -7.75 11.22 14.69
CA ARG A 129 -6.77 12.18 14.12
C ARG A 129 -5.66 12.50 15.12
N ASP A 130 -5.62 11.78 16.23
CA ASP A 130 -4.54 11.88 17.19
C ASP A 130 -3.32 11.14 16.63
N TYR A 131 -2.32 11.90 16.20
CA TYR A 131 -1.06 11.37 15.68
C TYR A 131 -0.11 10.88 16.79
N SER A 132 -0.49 11.05 18.08
CA SER A 132 0.29 10.55 19.22
C SER A 132 -0.11 9.14 19.65
N THR A 133 -1.30 8.68 19.24
CA THR A 133 -1.75 7.29 19.38
C THR A 133 -1.70 6.63 18.00
N ASN A 134 -1.08 5.46 17.87
CA ASN A 134 -0.86 4.74 16.61
C ASN A 134 -2.17 4.26 15.93
N MET A 135 -3.06 5.18 15.52
CA MET A 135 -4.32 4.85 14.85
C MET A 135 -4.62 5.82 13.71
N MET A 136 -4.28 5.41 12.48
CA MET A 136 -4.81 5.99 11.26
C MET A 136 -5.91 5.08 10.69
N VAL A 137 -7.14 5.59 10.61
CA VAL A 137 -8.16 5.06 9.68
C VAL A 137 -8.03 5.85 8.38
N GLY A 138 -7.18 5.32 7.51
CA GLY A 138 -6.83 5.84 6.19
C GLY A 138 -5.73 4.99 5.56
N THR A 139 -4.76 4.56 6.39
CA THR A 139 -3.75 3.54 6.10
C THR A 139 -3.46 2.87 7.44
N ILE A 140 -3.75 1.57 7.57
CA ILE A 140 -3.89 0.86 8.86
C ILE A 140 -2.61 0.99 9.71
N CYS A 141 -2.71 1.58 10.91
CA CYS A 141 -1.75 1.41 12.00
C CYS A 141 -2.27 0.34 12.99
N TYR A 142 -1.41 -0.61 13.34
CA TYR A 142 -1.80 -1.91 13.91
C TYR A 142 -2.09 -1.90 15.42
N GLU A 143 -1.41 -1.08 16.22
CA GLU A 143 -1.31 -1.38 17.66
C GLU A 143 -2.53 -0.97 18.50
N HIS A 144 -3.23 0.11 18.13
CA HIS A 144 -4.43 0.56 18.87
C HIS A 144 -5.75 0.17 18.18
N PHE A 145 -5.71 -0.10 16.87
CA PHE A 145 -6.88 -0.46 16.06
C PHE A 145 -7.41 -1.87 16.40
N GLU A 146 -6.53 -2.87 16.42
CA GLU A 146 -6.29 -3.62 17.65
C GLU A 146 -7.50 -3.85 18.54
N GLN A 147 -7.48 -3.11 19.64
CA GLN A 147 -8.28 -3.24 20.85
C GLN A 147 -9.73 -2.79 20.74
N GLN A 148 -10.14 -2.26 19.59
CA GLN A 148 -11.51 -1.78 19.39
C GLN A 148 -12.29 -2.61 18.37
N LEU A 149 -11.60 -3.43 17.57
CA LEU A 149 -12.25 -4.27 16.57
C LEU A 149 -13.11 -5.35 17.23
N GLN A 150 -14.24 -5.67 16.61
CA GLN A 150 -15.00 -6.88 16.95
C GLN A 150 -14.08 -8.10 16.80
N THR A 151 -14.26 -9.10 17.66
CA THR A 151 -13.39 -10.29 17.75
C THR A 151 -13.10 -10.91 16.38
N ILE A 152 -14.11 -10.99 15.51
CA ILE A 152 -13.97 -11.58 14.17
C ILE A 152 -12.97 -10.83 13.27
N TYR A 153 -12.93 -9.49 13.32
CA TYR A 153 -11.99 -8.71 12.51
C TYR A 153 -10.57 -8.83 13.02
N ARG A 154 -10.39 -9.01 14.33
CA ARG A 154 -9.07 -9.25 14.91
C ARG A 154 -8.51 -10.59 14.50
N GLU A 155 -9.33 -11.64 14.55
CA GLU A 155 -8.89 -12.97 14.14
C GLU A 155 -8.45 -12.98 12.67
N ILE A 156 -9.23 -12.34 11.79
CA ILE A 156 -8.88 -12.15 10.37
C ILE A 156 -7.56 -11.36 10.25
N LEU A 157 -7.45 -10.23 10.94
CA LEU A 157 -6.26 -9.37 10.88
C LEU A 157 -5.01 -10.07 11.43
N MET A 158 -5.13 -10.81 12.53
CA MET A 158 -4.04 -11.54 13.18
C MET A 158 -3.54 -12.67 12.28
N GLU A 159 -4.43 -13.47 11.70
CA GLU A 159 -4.02 -14.55 10.80
C GLU A 159 -3.40 -14.01 9.51
N TYR A 160 -3.98 -12.95 8.93
CA TYR A 160 -3.37 -12.26 7.79
C TYR A 160 -2.00 -11.68 8.13
N SER A 161 -1.88 -10.94 9.24
CA SER A 161 -0.64 -10.32 9.71
C SER A 161 0.47 -11.36 9.91
N LYS A 162 0.14 -12.48 10.56
CA LYS A 162 1.08 -13.59 10.78
C LYS A 162 1.65 -14.13 9.47
N GLU A 163 0.81 -14.34 8.44
CA GLU A 163 1.29 -14.81 7.14
C GLU A 163 2.09 -13.74 6.39
N MET A 164 1.69 -12.46 6.49
CA MET A 164 2.43 -11.34 5.91
C MET A 164 3.80 -11.13 6.56
N VAL A 165 3.94 -11.34 7.86
CA VAL A 165 5.22 -11.29 8.59
C VAL A 165 6.16 -12.40 8.08
N LYS A 166 5.66 -13.62 7.91
CA LYS A 166 6.46 -14.72 7.34
C LYS A 166 6.95 -14.40 5.93
N MET A 167 6.06 -13.88 5.08
CA MET A 167 6.41 -13.46 3.73
C MET A 167 7.43 -12.32 3.76
N GLY A 168 7.25 -11.32 4.62
CA GLY A 168 8.17 -10.20 4.78
C GLY A 168 9.58 -10.66 5.14
N TYR A 169 9.71 -11.62 6.06
CA TYR A 169 11.00 -12.21 6.39
C TYR A 169 11.68 -12.89 5.20
N LEU A 170 10.93 -13.65 4.40
CA LEU A 170 11.47 -14.27 3.18
C LEU A 170 11.98 -13.21 2.19
N ILE A 171 11.22 -12.14 1.98
CA ILE A 171 11.64 -11.03 1.10
C ILE A 171 12.92 -10.37 1.62
N ILE A 172 13.01 -10.11 2.93
CA ILE A 172 14.21 -9.51 3.56
C ILE A 172 15.44 -10.42 3.41
N GLU A 173 15.28 -11.74 3.52
CA GLU A 173 16.36 -12.70 3.27
C GLU A 173 16.84 -12.65 1.82
N LEU A 174 15.90 -12.69 0.86
CA LEU A 174 16.22 -12.62 -0.56
C LEU A 174 16.90 -11.30 -0.93
N LEU A 175 16.50 -10.19 -0.32
CA LEU A 175 17.15 -8.89 -0.48
C LEU A 175 18.56 -8.88 0.11
N SER A 176 18.77 -9.49 1.28
CA SER A 176 20.09 -9.61 1.88
C SER A 176 21.04 -10.39 0.97
N GLU A 177 20.57 -11.52 0.42
CA GLU A 177 21.32 -12.31 -0.56
C GLU A 177 21.56 -11.56 -1.88
N ALA A 178 20.57 -10.79 -2.35
CA ALA A 178 20.71 -9.93 -3.52
C ALA A 178 21.77 -8.84 -3.31
N LEU A 179 22.04 -8.45 -2.07
CA LEU A 179 23.15 -7.54 -1.74
C LEU A 179 24.49 -8.28 -1.56
N GLY A 180 24.51 -9.61 -1.70
CA GLY A 180 25.70 -10.45 -1.43
C GLY A 180 26.00 -10.59 0.07
N LEU A 181 25.02 -10.37 0.93
CA LEU A 181 25.14 -10.41 2.39
C LEU A 181 24.64 -11.73 2.95
N ASP A 182 24.88 -11.95 4.25
CA ASP A 182 24.24 -13.03 5.00
C ASP A 182 22.71 -12.90 4.92
N PRO A 183 21.93 -13.98 4.70
CA PRO A 183 20.47 -13.91 4.60
C PRO A 183 19.79 -13.25 5.81
N ASN A 184 20.40 -13.30 7.00
CA ASN A 184 19.85 -12.67 8.20
C ASN A 184 20.36 -11.24 8.43
N TYR A 185 21.18 -10.69 7.53
CA TYR A 185 21.80 -9.39 7.69
C TYR A 185 20.76 -8.29 7.90
N LEU A 186 19.79 -8.16 6.98
CA LEU A 186 18.74 -7.14 7.09
C LEU A 186 17.71 -7.46 8.17
N ARG A 187 17.50 -8.74 8.49
CA ARG A 187 16.60 -9.17 9.57
C ARG A 187 17.07 -8.66 10.94
N ASN A 188 18.38 -8.61 11.15
CA ASN A 188 18.99 -8.19 12.41
C ASN A 188 19.10 -6.66 12.55
N LYS A 189 18.65 -5.92 11.53
CA LYS A 189 18.56 -4.47 11.55
C LYS A 189 17.09 -4.14 11.86
N ASP A 190 16.89 -3.32 12.89
CA ASP A 190 15.57 -2.99 13.43
C ASP A 190 14.80 -2.07 12.48
N TYR A 191 14.29 -2.62 11.36
CA TYR A 191 13.54 -1.86 10.36
C TYR A 191 12.05 -1.82 10.73
N HIS A 192 11.52 -0.62 10.97
CA HIS A 192 10.08 -0.37 10.97
C HIS A 192 9.59 -0.33 9.52
N VAL A 193 8.70 -1.26 9.14
CA VAL A 193 8.10 -1.30 7.80
C VAL A 193 7.00 -0.23 7.74
N GLY A 194 7.28 0.90 7.06
CA GLY A 194 6.32 1.98 6.77
C GLY A 194 5.44 1.73 5.54
N GLY A 195 4.47 2.62 5.31
CA GLY A 195 3.47 2.55 4.23
C GLY A 195 3.89 3.18 2.88
N LEU A 196 3.09 2.91 1.85
CA LEU A 196 3.37 3.09 0.42
C LEU A 196 3.20 4.54 -0.12
N GLN A 197 4.17 5.04 -0.90
CA GLN A 197 4.02 6.12 -1.91
C GLN A 197 4.94 5.84 -3.12
N VAL A 198 4.56 6.23 -4.35
CA VAL A 198 5.30 5.92 -5.60
C VAL A 198 5.30 7.09 -6.59
N LEU A 199 6.47 7.35 -7.20
CA LEU A 199 6.67 8.05 -8.48
C LEU A 199 7.85 7.37 -9.19
N HIS A 200 7.68 6.85 -10.41
CA HIS A 200 8.74 6.12 -11.14
C HIS A 200 9.08 6.83 -12.46
N GLN A 201 10.34 7.30 -12.60
CA GLN A 201 10.84 7.97 -13.82
C GLN A 201 9.93 9.08 -14.37
N ASP A 202 9.28 9.84 -13.47
CA ASP A 202 8.30 10.89 -13.79
C ASP A 202 7.08 10.45 -14.64
N GLN A 203 6.85 9.14 -14.76
CA GLN A 203 5.72 8.53 -15.46
C GLN A 203 4.85 7.71 -14.51
N TRP A 204 3.53 7.87 -14.63
CA TRP A 204 2.57 7.02 -13.92
C TRP A 204 2.35 5.72 -14.73
N VAL A 205 2.67 4.58 -14.12
CA VAL A 205 2.47 3.25 -14.73
C VAL A 205 1.36 2.51 -13.99
N ASP A 206 0.30 2.15 -14.71
CA ASP A 206 -0.79 1.33 -14.17
C ASP A 206 -0.35 -0.13 -14.03
N ILE A 207 -0.44 -0.67 -12.82
CA ILE A 207 -0.13 -2.07 -12.52
C ILE A 207 -1.45 -2.84 -12.51
N THR A 208 -1.60 -3.82 -13.41
CA THR A 208 -2.69 -4.79 -13.31
C THR A 208 -2.27 -5.91 -12.35
N PRO A 209 -2.89 -6.03 -11.17
CA PRO A 209 -2.53 -7.07 -10.22
C PRO A 209 -2.94 -8.45 -10.75
N LEU A 210 -2.02 -9.41 -10.68
CA LEU A 210 -2.30 -10.80 -11.05
C LEU A 210 -3.14 -11.49 -9.96
N PRO A 211 -4.07 -12.38 -10.31
CA PRO A 211 -4.85 -13.12 -9.32
C PRO A 211 -3.95 -13.87 -8.33
N GLY A 212 -4.18 -13.66 -7.03
CA GLY A 212 -3.39 -14.27 -5.97
C GLY A 212 -1.96 -13.74 -5.84
N SER A 213 -1.61 -12.64 -6.52
CA SER A 213 -0.33 -11.96 -6.33
C SER A 213 -0.41 -10.87 -5.28
N LEU A 214 0.76 -10.51 -4.73
CA LEU A 214 0.94 -9.34 -3.88
C LEU A 214 1.96 -8.40 -4.52
N VAL A 215 1.70 -7.10 -4.47
CA VAL A 215 2.68 -6.09 -4.87
C VAL A 215 3.56 -5.77 -3.67
N ILE A 216 4.87 -5.94 -3.85
CA ILE A 216 5.88 -5.55 -2.88
C ILE A 216 6.48 -4.23 -3.33
N ASN A 217 6.63 -3.31 -2.37
CA ASN A 217 7.43 -2.12 -2.50
C ASN A 217 8.61 -2.25 -1.55
N ILE A 218 9.81 -1.94 -2.02
CA ILE A 218 10.98 -1.98 -1.17
C ILE A 218 11.12 -0.69 -0.34
N GLY A 219 10.50 0.43 -0.74
CA GLY A 219 10.34 1.65 0.07
C GLY A 219 11.59 2.05 0.85
N ASP A 220 11.40 2.69 2.01
CA ASP A 220 12.47 3.19 2.89
C ASP A 220 13.50 2.11 3.32
N LEU A 221 13.26 0.81 3.06
CA LEU A 221 14.21 -0.28 3.36
C LEU A 221 15.53 -0.12 2.59
N LEU A 222 15.51 0.47 1.39
CA LEU A 222 16.72 0.77 0.60
C LEU A 222 17.24 2.20 0.76
N GLN A 223 16.42 3.14 1.24
CA GLN A 223 16.84 4.53 1.41
C GLN A 223 17.88 4.72 2.54
N VAL A 224 18.03 3.71 3.41
CA VAL A 224 19.03 3.68 4.49
C VAL A 224 20.37 3.05 4.06
N ILE A 225 20.43 2.39 2.90
CA ILE A 225 21.61 1.64 2.42
C ILE A 225 22.28 2.32 1.21
N CYS A 226 21.60 3.25 0.53
CA CYS A 226 22.17 4.15 -0.48
C CYS A 226 22.41 5.57 0.07
#